data_AF-A0A2T8ID71-F1
#
_entry.id   AF-A0A2T8ID71-F1
#
_cell.length_a   1.000
_cell.length_b   1.000
_cell.length_c   1.000
_cell.angle_alpha   90.00
_cell.angle_beta   90.00
_cell.angle_gamma   90.00
#
_symmetry.space_group_name_H-M   'P 1'
#
loop_
_entity.id
_entity.type
_entity.pdbx_description
1 polymer ?
#
loop_
_entity_poly.entity_id
_entity_poly.type
_entity_poly.pdbx_seq_one_letter_code
_entity_poly.pdbx_strand_id
1 'polypeptide(L)'
;MDRHTWQFDASLSPYRFSDVHNKFTVTGCNTLAYIYADSTGMGYQSGCVSTCQNLTDLADGSCSGLGCCQPAIPKGMGYYVVGFDSGFNTSQIWNFSRCSYAVLMEVEAFNFSTAYISATKFNDTNTGRVPVVLD
;
A
#
# COMPACT_ATOMS: atom_id res chain seq x y z
N MET A 1 -6.51 -13.47 5.82
CA MET A 1 -6.89 -12.07 5.52
C MET A 1 -8.04 -12.14 4.53
N ASP A 2 -9.18 -11.52 4.83
CA ASP A 2 -10.32 -11.48 3.89
C ASP A 2 -9.92 -10.73 2.61
N ARG A 3 -10.29 -11.26 1.43
CA ARG A 3 -10.03 -10.65 0.11
C ARG A 3 -10.89 -9.39 -0.10
N HIS A 4 -10.66 -8.36 0.70
CA HIS A 4 -11.20 -7.05 0.43
C HIS A 4 -10.29 -6.39 -0.61
N THR A 5 -10.76 -6.37 -1.85
CA THR A 5 -10.18 -5.51 -2.89
C THR A 5 -10.87 -4.16 -2.86
N TRP A 6 -10.13 -3.09 -3.13
CA TRP A 6 -10.69 -1.76 -3.34
C TRP A 6 -10.09 -1.14 -4.59
N GLN A 7 -10.81 -0.20 -5.18
CA GLN A 7 -10.47 0.37 -6.48
C GLN A 7 -10.76 1.85 -6.55
N PHE A 8 -10.12 2.53 -7.50
CA PHE A 8 -10.44 3.90 -7.89
C PHE A 8 -10.39 4.01 -9.41
N ASP A 9 -11.41 4.66 -9.99
CA ASP A 9 -11.53 4.88 -11.44
C ASP A 9 -11.61 6.37 -11.76
N ALA A 10 -10.53 6.90 -12.32
CA ALA A 10 -10.44 8.22 -12.94
C ALA A 10 -10.34 8.14 -14.47
N SER A 11 -10.59 6.98 -15.09
CA SER A 11 -10.42 6.77 -16.53
C SER A 11 -11.35 7.62 -17.38
N LEU A 12 -12.52 7.97 -16.83
CA LEU A 12 -13.49 8.88 -17.45
C LEU A 12 -13.11 10.36 -17.32
N SER A 13 -12.13 10.68 -16.48
CA SER A 13 -11.58 12.03 -16.36
C SER A 13 -10.48 12.27 -17.39
N PRO A 14 -10.19 13.54 -17.75
CA PRO A 14 -9.04 13.86 -18.59
C PRO A 14 -7.69 13.60 -17.87
N TYR A 15 -7.71 13.40 -16.56
CA TYR A 15 -6.52 13.28 -15.74
C TYR A 15 -6.04 11.84 -15.54
N ARG A 16 -4.77 11.65 -15.22
CA ARG A 16 -4.16 10.36 -14.86
C ARG A 16 -3.43 10.44 -13.54
N PHE A 17 -3.22 9.31 -12.88
CA PHE A 17 -2.38 9.28 -11.68
C PHE A 17 -0.96 9.66 -12.05
N SER A 18 -0.40 10.65 -11.36
CA SER A 18 0.99 11.04 -11.57
C SER A 18 1.92 9.91 -11.16
N ASP A 19 2.73 9.40 -12.10
CA ASP A 19 3.72 8.36 -11.84
C ASP A 19 4.95 8.87 -11.09
N VAL A 20 5.13 10.19 -11.07
CA VAL A 20 6.22 10.87 -10.36
C VAL A 20 5.83 11.16 -8.91
N HIS A 21 4.60 11.65 -8.71
CA HIS A 21 4.16 12.13 -7.40
C HIS A 21 3.44 11.09 -6.56
N ASN A 22 3.02 9.95 -7.13
CA ASN A 22 2.39 8.87 -6.38
C ASN A 22 3.22 7.58 -6.40
N LYS A 23 3.15 6.84 -5.30
CA LYS A 23 3.64 5.47 -5.23
C LYS A 23 2.60 4.55 -4.61
N PHE A 24 2.57 3.31 -5.09
CA PHE A 24 1.84 2.27 -4.41
C PHE A 24 2.58 1.93 -3.13
N THR A 25 1.97 2.16 -1.98
CA THR A 25 2.57 2.07 -0.65
C THR A 25 1.92 0.94 0.11
N VAL A 26 2.72 0.01 0.64
CA VAL A 26 2.24 -1.07 1.51
C VAL A 26 2.97 -0.99 2.84
N THR A 27 2.21 -1.02 3.94
CA THR A 27 2.75 -1.01 5.30
C THR A 27 2.18 -2.17 6.10
N GLY A 28 3.03 -2.83 6.87
CA GLY A 28 2.70 -4.02 7.64
C GLY A 28 3.86 -4.99 7.65
N CYS A 29 3.77 -6.01 8.51
CA CYS A 29 4.73 -7.10 8.52
C CYS A 29 4.13 -8.37 7.95
N ASN A 30 5.00 -9.17 7.31
CA ASN A 30 4.64 -10.38 6.59
C ASN A 30 3.40 -10.18 5.70
N THR A 31 3.48 -9.18 4.83
CA THR A 31 2.36 -8.77 3.98
C THR A 31 2.81 -8.60 2.53
N LEU A 32 1.93 -8.97 1.61
CA LEU A 32 2.08 -8.74 0.18
C LEU A 32 0.76 -8.20 -0.34
N ALA A 33 0.81 -7.07 -1.01
CA ALA A 33 -0.33 -6.54 -1.77
C ALA A 33 0.06 -6.30 -3.22
N TYR A 34 -0.95 -6.43 -4.08
CA TYR A 34 -0.85 -6.18 -5.50
C TYR A 34 -1.68 -4.96 -5.87
N ILE A 35 -1.20 -4.23 -6.87
CA ILE A 35 -1.94 -3.20 -7.59
C ILE A 35 -2.05 -3.61 -9.06
N TYR A 36 -3.23 -3.47 -9.62
CA TYR A 36 -3.54 -3.76 -11.02
C TYR A 36 -4.10 -2.50 -11.68
N ALA A 37 -3.70 -2.20 -12.92
CA ALA A 37 -4.21 -1.06 -13.67
C ALA A 37 -5.49 -1.34 -14.46
N ASP A 38 -6.03 -2.56 -14.37
CA ASP A 38 -7.31 -2.95 -14.93
C ASP A 38 -8.05 -3.94 -14.01
N SER A 39 -9.35 -4.10 -14.27
CA SER A 39 -10.20 -5.00 -13.49
C SER A 39 -10.05 -6.47 -13.89
N THR A 40 -9.38 -6.76 -15.01
CA THR A 40 -9.19 -8.12 -15.53
C THR A 40 -7.90 -8.77 -15.01
N GLY A 41 -6.98 -7.98 -14.45
CA GLY A 41 -5.66 -8.43 -14.00
C GLY A 41 -4.73 -8.85 -15.14
N MET A 42 -5.08 -8.54 -16.39
CA MET A 42 -4.29 -8.92 -17.58
C MET A 42 -3.34 -7.81 -18.07
N GLY A 43 -3.53 -6.58 -17.59
CA GLY A 43 -2.68 -5.43 -17.88
C GLY A 43 -1.52 -5.28 -16.89
N TYR A 44 -1.13 -4.04 -16.59
CA TYR A 44 -0.09 -3.78 -15.60
C TYR A 44 -0.45 -4.36 -14.24
N GLN A 45 0.47 -5.16 -13.70
CA GLN A 45 0.43 -5.68 -12.34
C GLN A 45 1.76 -5.34 -11.65
N SER A 46 1.68 -4.87 -10.42
CA SER A 46 2.84 -4.73 -9.54
C SER A 46 2.50 -5.20 -8.14
N GLY A 47 3.53 -5.50 -7.36
CA GLY A 47 3.42 -6.06 -6.04
C GLY A 47 4.43 -5.43 -5.09
N CYS A 48 4.12 -5.50 -3.81
CA CYS A 48 4.92 -4.91 -2.76
C CYS A 48 4.90 -5.86 -1.56
N VAL A 49 6.06 -6.44 -1.24
CA VAL A 49 6.24 -7.29 -0.08
C VAL A 49 6.95 -6.52 1.02
N SER A 50 6.43 -6.64 2.23
CA SER A 50 7.06 -6.10 3.44
C SER A 50 7.15 -7.17 4.51
N THR A 51 8.33 -7.32 5.10
CA THR A 51 8.61 -8.31 6.15
C THR A 51 9.15 -7.62 7.39
N CYS A 52 9.05 -8.28 8.54
CA CYS A 52 9.80 -7.93 9.73
C CYS A 52 9.77 -9.12 10.69
N GLN A 53 10.80 -9.28 11.52
CA GLN A 53 10.76 -10.29 12.59
C GLN A 53 10.24 -9.66 13.88
N ASN A 54 10.65 -8.42 14.16
CA ASN A 54 10.37 -7.70 15.40
C ASN A 54 10.16 -6.20 15.10
N LEU A 55 9.49 -5.48 16.01
CA LEU A 55 9.37 -4.01 15.91
C LEU A 55 10.73 -3.28 15.98
N THR A 56 11.74 -3.90 16.58
CA THR A 56 13.11 -3.37 16.70
C THR A 56 13.87 -3.32 15.39
N ASP A 57 13.44 -4.09 14.39
CA ASP A 57 14.07 -4.11 13.05
C ASP A 57 13.60 -2.94 12.19
N LEU A 58 12.59 -2.20 12.67
CA LEU A 58 11.93 -1.14 11.95
C LEU A 58 12.49 0.22 12.38
N ALA A 59 12.57 1.13 11.42
CA ALA A 59 13.00 2.50 11.66
C ALA A 59 11.97 3.46 11.04
N ASP A 60 11.55 4.46 11.82
CA ASP A 60 10.73 5.55 11.29
C ASP A 60 11.44 6.21 10.10
N GLY A 61 10.67 6.59 9.07
CA GLY A 61 11.16 7.15 7.81
C GLY A 61 11.81 6.17 6.84
N SER A 62 12.01 4.91 7.23
CA SER A 62 12.50 3.87 6.32
C SER A 62 11.37 3.17 5.58
N CYS A 63 11.53 2.95 4.27
CA CYS A 63 10.58 2.18 3.47
C CYS A 63 11.31 1.39 2.39
N SER A 64 11.97 0.30 2.80
CA SER A 64 12.85 -0.50 1.92
C SER A 64 12.61 -2.01 2.04
N GLY A 65 11.36 -2.41 2.30
CA GLY A 65 10.93 -3.81 2.45
C GLY A 65 10.80 -4.28 3.90
N LEU A 66 11.27 -3.48 4.87
CA LEU A 66 11.06 -3.72 6.30
C LEU A 66 9.93 -2.83 6.82
N GLY A 67 8.78 -3.43 7.15
CA GLY A 67 7.58 -2.72 7.61
C GLY A 67 6.87 -1.85 6.55
N CYS A 68 7.56 -1.44 5.49
CA CYS A 68 7.05 -0.64 4.39
C CYS A 68 7.75 -0.94 3.05
N CYS A 69 7.01 -0.87 1.94
CA CYS A 69 7.56 -0.84 0.59
C CYS A 69 6.76 0.12 -0.33
N GLN A 70 7.41 0.66 -1.35
CA GLN A 70 6.83 1.68 -2.26
C GLN A 70 7.26 1.50 -3.74
N PRO A 71 6.73 0.52 -4.50
CA PRO A 71 6.96 0.45 -5.93
C PRO A 71 6.36 1.65 -6.69
N ALA A 72 7.04 2.01 -7.78
CA ALA A 72 6.52 2.98 -8.75
C ALA A 72 5.29 2.42 -9.48
N ILE A 73 4.51 3.32 -10.09
CA ILE A 73 3.40 3.00 -10.99
C ILE A 73 3.75 3.39 -12.42
N PRO A 74 3.11 2.83 -13.45
CA PRO A 74 3.33 3.21 -14.83
C PRO A 74 2.63 4.54 -15.12
N LYS A 75 3.20 5.30 -16.04
CA LYS A 75 2.57 6.48 -16.60
C LYS A 75 1.26 6.14 -17.32
N GLY A 76 0.28 7.03 -17.21
CA GLY A 76 -1.00 6.93 -17.92
C GLY A 76 -2.02 6.02 -17.23
N MET A 77 -1.74 5.57 -16.01
CA MET A 77 -2.69 4.83 -15.20
C MET A 77 -3.88 5.73 -14.81
N GLY A 78 -5.09 5.36 -15.21
CA GLY A 78 -6.33 6.08 -14.88
C GLY A 78 -7.26 5.30 -13.95
N TYR A 79 -7.01 4.02 -13.78
CA TYR A 79 -7.75 3.11 -12.91
C TYR A 79 -6.76 2.25 -12.14
N TYR A 80 -7.13 1.88 -10.91
CA TYR A 80 -6.47 0.78 -10.24
C TYR A 80 -7.42 -0.03 -9.37
N VAL A 81 -7.06 -1.29 -9.15
CA VAL A 81 -7.58 -2.12 -8.06
C VAL A 81 -6.41 -2.64 -7.23
N VAL A 82 -6.59 -2.70 -5.90
CA VAL A 82 -5.60 -3.21 -4.96
C VAL A 82 -6.19 -4.38 -4.19
N GLY A 83 -5.35 -5.35 -3.84
CA GLY A 83 -5.71 -6.45 -2.95
C GLY A 83 -4.51 -7.09 -2.28
N PHE A 84 -4.74 -7.64 -1.08
CA PHE A 84 -3.73 -8.43 -0.37
C PHE A 84 -3.69 -9.88 -0.87
N ASP A 85 -2.50 -10.46 -0.87
CA ASP A 85 -2.31 -11.88 -1.11
C ASP A 85 -2.81 -12.69 0.09
N SER A 86 -3.79 -13.58 -0.14
CA SER A 86 -4.37 -14.40 0.92
C SER A 86 -3.45 -15.52 1.40
N GLY A 87 -2.36 -15.80 0.70
CA GLY A 87 -1.35 -16.80 1.06
C GLY A 87 -0.42 -16.38 2.20
N PHE A 88 -0.40 -15.10 2.57
CA PHE A 88 0.43 -14.61 3.68
C PHE A 88 -0.23 -14.87 5.04
N ASN A 89 0.38 -15.76 5.82
CA ASN A 89 -0.08 -16.10 7.16
C ASN A 89 0.48 -15.15 8.22
N THR A 90 -0.37 -14.35 8.83
CA THR A 90 0.01 -13.37 9.86
C THR A 90 -0.28 -13.82 11.29
N SER A 91 -0.69 -15.07 11.51
CA SER A 91 -1.05 -15.56 12.85
C SER A 91 0.10 -15.47 13.87
N GLN A 92 1.35 -15.65 13.42
CA GLN A 92 2.53 -15.62 14.27
C GLN A 92 2.95 -14.20 14.70
N ILE A 93 2.52 -13.17 13.96
CA ILE A 93 2.90 -11.76 14.19
C ILE A 93 1.73 -10.93 14.75
N TRP A 94 0.56 -11.55 14.95
CA TRP A 94 -0.68 -10.89 15.38
C TRP A 94 -0.56 -10.08 16.67
N ASN A 95 0.38 -10.45 17.55
CA ASN A 95 0.60 -9.75 18.82
C ASN A 95 1.17 -8.34 18.64
N PHE A 96 1.87 -8.06 17.53
CA PHE A 96 2.50 -6.76 17.28
C PHE A 96 2.18 -6.15 15.90
N SER A 97 1.66 -6.93 14.95
CA SER A 97 1.26 -6.48 13.61
C SER A 97 -0.15 -7.00 13.29
N ARG A 98 -1.18 -6.25 13.70
CA ARG A 98 -2.60 -6.66 13.56
C ARG A 98 -3.21 -6.29 12.23
N CYS A 99 -2.76 -5.18 11.65
CA CYS A 99 -3.28 -4.64 10.41
C CYS A 99 -2.16 -4.51 9.39
N SER A 100 -2.53 -4.61 8.12
CA SER A 100 -1.69 -4.22 7.00
C SER A 100 -2.48 -3.26 6.13
N TYR A 101 -1.79 -2.33 5.51
CA TYR A 101 -2.38 -1.29 4.67
C TYR A 101 -1.69 -1.31 3.32
N ALA A 102 -2.48 -1.08 2.28
CA ALA A 102 -1.99 -0.91 0.93
C ALA A 102 -2.76 0.27 0.33
N VAL A 103 -2.08 1.16 -0.38
CA VAL A 103 -2.73 2.36 -0.91
C VAL A 103 -1.88 2.99 -2.01
N LEU A 104 -2.52 3.60 -3.00
CA LEU A 104 -1.85 4.52 -3.90
C LEU A 104 -1.91 5.92 -3.26
N MET A 105 -0.75 6.52 -2.97
CA MET A 105 -0.72 7.83 -2.34
C MET A 105 0.45 8.69 -2.79
N GLU A 106 0.32 9.99 -2.55
CA GLU A 106 1.36 10.98 -2.76
C GLU A 106 2.60 10.67 -1.93
N VAL A 107 3.78 10.76 -2.56
CA VAL A 107 5.06 10.44 -1.94
C VAL A 107 5.40 11.41 -0.80
N GLU A 108 5.19 12.72 -0.99
CA GLU A 108 5.55 13.74 0.00
C GLU A 108 4.64 13.72 1.24
N ALA A 109 3.42 13.18 1.10
CA ALA A 109 2.48 13.02 2.19
C ALA A 109 2.73 11.76 3.05
N PHE A 110 3.63 10.87 2.61
CA PHE A 110 3.94 9.64 3.31
C PHE A 110 5.29 9.71 4.02
N ASN A 111 5.27 9.48 5.33
CA ASN A 111 6.47 9.18 6.11
C ASN A 111 6.19 7.95 6.96
N PHE A 112 6.95 6.87 6.75
CA PHE A 112 6.72 5.63 7.49
C PHE A 112 6.91 5.86 9.00
N SER A 113 5.98 5.33 9.80
CA SER A 113 6.11 5.23 11.23
C SER A 113 5.92 3.80 11.68
N THR A 114 6.77 3.34 12.59
CA THR A 114 6.66 2.05 13.28
C THR A 114 5.30 1.88 13.97
N ALA A 115 4.63 2.97 14.36
CA ALA A 115 3.29 2.96 14.93
C ALA A 115 2.21 2.47 13.94
N TYR A 116 2.46 2.52 12.63
CA TYR A 116 1.55 1.98 11.62
C TYR A 116 1.47 0.46 11.64
N ILE A 117 2.44 -0.23 12.27
CA ILE A 117 2.45 -1.69 12.40
C ILE A 117 1.51 -2.16 13.52
N SER A 118 1.46 -1.45 14.66
CA SER A 118 0.98 -2.05 15.92
C SER A 118 -0.44 -1.75 16.36
N ALA A 119 -1.33 -1.23 15.51
CA ALA A 119 -2.73 -0.96 15.90
C ALA A 119 -3.62 -0.73 14.67
N THR A 120 -4.17 0.48 14.60
CA THR A 120 -5.03 1.03 13.55
C THR A 120 -4.50 2.38 13.07
N LYS A 121 -3.31 2.80 13.53
CA LYS A 121 -2.85 4.19 13.49
C LYS A 121 -2.82 4.79 12.09
N PHE A 122 -2.46 3.99 11.09
CA PHE A 122 -2.51 4.43 9.70
C PHE A 122 -3.94 4.78 9.27
N ASN A 123 -4.91 3.93 9.62
CA ASN A 123 -6.33 4.15 9.34
C ASN A 123 -6.97 5.23 10.23
N ASP A 124 -6.50 5.40 11.47
CA ASP A 124 -7.00 6.44 12.36
C ASP A 124 -6.55 7.83 11.91
N THR A 125 -5.40 7.89 11.23
CA THR A 125 -4.88 9.14 10.65
C THR A 125 -5.75 9.54 9.46
N ASN A 126 -6.22 10.79 9.44
CA ASN A 126 -7.07 11.35 8.38
C ASN A 126 -8.26 10.45 7.99
N THR A 127 -8.82 9.71 8.96
CA THR A 127 -9.93 8.76 8.77
C THR A 127 -9.71 7.75 7.63
N GLY A 128 -8.46 7.31 7.45
CA GLY A 128 -8.07 6.30 6.47
C GLY A 128 -7.97 6.86 5.05
N ARG A 129 -8.01 8.20 4.90
CA ARG A 129 -7.88 8.88 3.63
C ARG A 129 -6.47 9.42 3.46
N VAL A 130 -5.96 9.29 2.25
CA VAL A 130 -4.64 9.78 1.86
C VAL A 130 -4.75 10.55 0.55
N PRO A 131 -3.88 11.55 0.31
CA PRO A 131 -3.89 12.30 -0.93
C PRO A 131 -3.32 11.46 -2.08
N VAL A 132 -3.84 11.74 -3.27
CA VAL A 132 -3.34 11.24 -4.55
C VAL A 132 -3.24 12.42 -5.52
N VAL A 133 -2.18 12.47 -6.31
CA VAL A 133 -1.92 13.53 -7.29
C VAL A 133 -2.38 13.07 -8.68
N LEU A 134 -3.10 13.93 -9.38
CA LEU A 134 -3.55 13.71 -10.75
C LEU A 134 -2.88 14.71 -11.70
N ASP A 135 -2.43 14.24 -12.85
CA ASP A 135 -1.85 15.01 -13.97
C ASP A 135 -2.85 15.18 -15.11
#